data_AF-A0A3B8I228-F1
#
_entry.id   AF-A0A3B8I228-F1
#
_cell.length_a   1.000
_cell.length_b   1.000
_cell.length_c   1.000
_cell.angle_alpha   90.00
_cell.angle_beta   90.00
_cell.angle_gamma   90.00
#
_symmetry.space_group_name_H-M   'P 1'
#
loop_
_entity.id
_entity.type
_entity.pdbx_description
1 polymer ?
#
loop_
_entity_poly.entity_id
_entity_poly.type
_entity_poly.pdbx_seq_one_letter_code
_entity_poly.pdbx_strand_id
1 'polypeptide(L)'
;MSSPKPTPKTIGFMILAVLLLSLSGPAIKWLTANAPLVGIKQVSAISYCNTLFVGNLAAGLVVLFYFGVPVIFRDWKAVSRQGKGYLFIASILAIAYPAMILTALTTTTVTNVVLVSRFEGLFVLLASYFIAKEKVARNQWLGNSIIAAGVAVVVLQQGMGKVSVGDLYVLGAGVVHAAAVLHSKRTLAACTLL
;
A
#
# COMPACT_ATOMS: atom_id res chain seq x y z
N MET A 1 11.29 3.94 25.52
CA MET A 1 9.83 3.72 25.59
C MET A 1 9.54 2.33 25.05
N SER A 2 9.19 1.37 25.91
CA SER A 2 8.75 0.05 25.46
C SER A 2 7.36 0.19 24.85
N SER A 3 7.21 -0.19 23.58
CA SER A 3 5.89 -0.24 22.94
C SER A 3 4.96 -1.16 23.76
N PRO A 4 3.71 -0.75 24.05
CA PRO A 4 2.77 -1.58 24.79
C PRO A 4 2.57 -2.92 24.07
N LYS A 5 2.61 -4.03 24.82
CA LYS A 5 2.41 -5.37 24.25
C LYS A 5 1.00 -5.44 23.62
N PRO A 6 0.86 -5.93 22.37
CA PRO A 6 -0.42 -5.98 21.71
C PRO A 6 -1.38 -6.91 22.46
N THR A 7 -2.61 -6.46 22.68
CA THR A 7 -3.65 -7.27 23.32
C THR A 7 -4.13 -8.37 22.35
N PRO A 8 -4.73 -9.48 22.86
CA PRO A 8 -5.25 -10.55 21.99
C PRO A 8 -6.26 -10.06 20.95
N LYS A 9 -7.08 -9.06 21.30
CA LYS A 9 -8.04 -8.43 20.39
C LYS A 9 -7.34 -7.67 19.26
N THR A 10 -6.29 -6.91 19.59
CA THR A 10 -5.47 -6.19 18.60
C THR A 10 -4.81 -7.16 17.62
N ILE A 11 -4.27 -8.27 18.13
CA ILE A 11 -3.68 -9.33 17.29
C ILE A 11 -4.72 -9.90 16.33
N GLY A 12 -5.94 -10.18 16.82
CA GLY A 12 -7.06 -10.64 15.98
C GLY A 12 -7.37 -9.68 14.83
N PHE A 13 -7.45 -8.36 15.11
CA PHE A 13 -7.68 -7.36 14.07
C PHE A 13 -6.54 -7.27 13.04
N MET A 14 -5.28 -7.39 13.48
CA MET A 14 -4.14 -7.37 12.57
C MET A 14 -4.14 -8.59 11.63
N ILE A 15 -4.47 -9.78 12.14
CA ILE A 15 -4.58 -10.99 11.31
C ILE A 15 -5.69 -10.82 10.27
N LEU A 16 -6.88 -10.38 10.70
CA LEU A 16 -7.99 -10.14 9.78
C LEU A 16 -7.62 -9.12 8.68
N ALA A 17 -6.95 -8.03 9.05
CA ALA A 17 -6.50 -7.03 8.09
C ALA A 17 -5.52 -7.60 7.06
N VAL A 18 -4.56 -8.42 7.51
CA VAL A 18 -3.60 -9.08 6.61
C VAL A 18 -4.28 -10.07 5.68
N LEU A 19 -5.27 -10.83 6.17
CA LEU A 19 -6.05 -11.76 5.34
C LEU A 19 -6.84 -11.02 4.26
N LEU A 20 -7.56 -9.95 4.62
CA LEU A 20 -8.30 -9.12 3.66
C LEU A 20 -7.38 -8.49 2.62
N LEU A 21 -6.22 -7.97 3.05
CA LEU A 21 -5.24 -7.38 2.14
C LEU A 21 -4.70 -8.42 1.16
N SER A 22 -4.38 -9.62 1.65
CA SER A 22 -3.84 -10.72 0.83
C SER A 22 -4.88 -11.27 -0.15
N LEU A 23 -6.16 -11.27 0.24
CA LEU A 23 -7.26 -11.74 -0.59
C LEU A 23 -7.63 -10.75 -1.72
N SER A 24 -7.40 -9.45 -1.51
CA SER A 24 -7.84 -8.40 -2.44
C SER A 24 -7.36 -8.59 -3.89
N GLY A 25 -6.06 -8.83 -4.10
CA GLY A 25 -5.46 -9.04 -5.43
C GLY A 25 -6.02 -10.27 -6.16
N PRO A 26 -5.96 -11.48 -5.56
CA PRO A 26 -6.58 -12.68 -6.11
C PRO A 26 -8.08 -12.52 -6.40
N ALA A 27 -8.84 -11.92 -5.48
CA ALA A 27 -10.28 -11.73 -5.63
C ALA A 27 -10.61 -10.84 -6.83
N ILE A 28 -9.90 -9.70 -6.98
CA ILE A 28 -10.08 -8.81 -8.13
C ILE A 28 -9.75 -9.54 -9.42
N LYS A 29 -8.61 -10.23 -9.49
CA LYS A 29 -8.21 -10.95 -10.71
C LYS A 29 -9.20 -12.06 -11.08
N TRP A 30 -9.71 -12.79 -10.09
CA TRP A 30 -10.72 -13.82 -10.29
C TRP A 30 -12.06 -13.23 -10.76
N LEU A 31 -12.52 -12.13 -10.15
CA LEU A 31 -13.75 -11.44 -10.55
C LEU A 31 -13.66 -10.91 -11.98
N THR A 32 -12.53 -10.30 -12.37
CA THR A 32 -12.32 -9.82 -13.74
C THR A 32 -12.29 -10.97 -14.75
N ALA A 33 -11.64 -12.09 -14.41
CA ALA A 33 -11.56 -13.26 -15.30
C ALA A 33 -12.92 -13.98 -15.46
N ASN A 34 -13.77 -13.96 -14.44
CA ASN A 34 -15.07 -14.66 -14.42
C ASN A 34 -16.26 -13.70 -14.56
N ALA A 35 -16.04 -12.46 -14.98
CA ALA A 35 -17.08 -11.44 -15.09
C ALA A 35 -18.34 -11.90 -15.86
N PRO A 36 -18.25 -12.68 -16.97
CA PRO A 36 -19.44 -13.19 -17.66
C PRO A 36 -20.28 -14.16 -16.82
N LEU A 37 -19.65 -14.98 -15.97
CA LEU A 37 -20.32 -15.97 -15.11
C LEU A 37 -21.08 -15.31 -13.95
N VAL A 38 -20.62 -14.16 -13.49
CA VAL A 38 -21.23 -13.38 -12.40
C VAL A 38 -22.33 -12.44 -12.93
N GLY A 39 -22.65 -12.50 -14.23
CA GLY A 39 -23.67 -11.65 -14.85
C GLY A 39 -23.22 -10.20 -15.04
N ILE A 40 -21.92 -9.92 -14.98
CA ILE A 40 -21.35 -8.59 -15.18
C ILE A 40 -21.32 -8.30 -16.69
N LYS A 41 -22.35 -7.60 -17.17
CA LYS A 41 -22.54 -7.27 -18.60
C LYS A 41 -21.44 -6.38 -19.18
N GLN A 42 -20.72 -5.65 -18.34
CA GLN A 42 -19.62 -4.77 -18.76
C GLN A 42 -18.38 -5.04 -17.90
N VAL A 43 -17.39 -5.72 -18.48
CA VAL A 43 -16.10 -5.99 -17.80
C VAL A 43 -15.39 -4.68 -17.39
N SER A 44 -15.69 -3.57 -18.09
CA SER A 44 -15.24 -2.21 -17.72
C SER A 44 -15.77 -1.72 -16.36
N ALA A 45 -16.79 -2.36 -15.78
CA ALA A 45 -17.25 -2.09 -14.42
C ALA A 45 -16.16 -2.42 -13.39
N ILE A 46 -15.38 -3.48 -13.61
CA ILE A 46 -14.21 -3.86 -12.80
C ILE A 46 -12.95 -3.24 -13.43
N SER A 47 -12.97 -1.91 -13.60
CA SER A 47 -11.77 -1.12 -13.91
C SER A 47 -11.07 -0.73 -12.61
N TYR A 48 -9.74 -0.60 -12.65
CA TYR A 48 -8.95 -0.18 -11.48
C TYR A 48 -9.44 1.17 -10.92
N CYS A 49 -9.86 2.10 -11.77
CA CYS A 49 -10.43 3.39 -11.35
C CYS A 49 -11.71 3.22 -10.51
N ASN A 50 -12.62 2.34 -10.93
CA ASN A 50 -13.88 2.11 -10.24
C ASN A 50 -13.64 1.41 -8.90
N THR A 51 -12.75 0.42 -8.87
CA THR A 51 -12.38 -0.28 -7.63
C THR A 51 -11.74 0.66 -6.62
N LEU A 52 -10.83 1.53 -7.06
CA LEU A 52 -10.23 2.56 -6.19
C LEU A 52 -11.27 3.54 -5.67
N PHE A 53 -12.16 4.02 -6.55
CA PHE A 53 -13.18 4.98 -6.17
C PHE A 53 -14.15 4.38 -5.14
N VAL A 54 -14.71 3.21 -5.42
CA VAL A 54 -15.68 2.53 -4.54
C VAL A 54 -15.02 2.15 -3.21
N GLY A 55 -13.77 1.64 -3.23
CA GLY A 55 -13.05 1.29 -2.01
C GLY A 55 -12.80 2.49 -1.09
N ASN A 56 -12.32 3.61 -1.66
CA ASN A 56 -12.09 4.84 -0.88
C ASN A 56 -13.41 5.48 -0.42
N LEU A 57 -14.47 5.44 -1.25
CA LEU A 57 -15.79 5.91 -0.85
C LEU A 57 -16.36 5.09 0.31
N ALA A 58 -16.27 3.77 0.24
CA ALA A 58 -16.71 2.88 1.31
C ALA A 58 -15.95 3.15 2.61
N ALA A 59 -14.62 3.31 2.55
CA ALA A 59 -13.82 3.71 3.70
C ALA A 59 -14.27 5.08 4.27
N GLY A 60 -14.52 6.06 3.39
CA GLY A 60 -15.03 7.37 3.78
C GLY A 60 -16.40 7.30 4.46
N LEU A 61 -17.31 6.47 3.96
CA LEU A 61 -18.65 6.27 4.56
C LEU A 61 -18.56 5.63 5.95
N VAL A 62 -17.66 4.66 6.14
CA VAL A 62 -17.42 4.04 7.46
C VAL A 62 -16.89 5.09 8.45
N VAL A 63 -15.91 5.89 8.04
CA VAL A 63 -15.36 6.98 8.87
C VAL A 63 -16.45 8.00 9.20
N LEU A 64 -17.28 8.37 8.21
CA LEU A 64 -18.38 9.31 8.38
C LEU A 64 -19.43 8.79 9.37
N PHE A 65 -19.78 7.52 9.26
CA PHE A 65 -20.74 6.87 10.15
C PHE A 65 -20.22 6.76 11.59
N TYR A 66 -18.94 6.43 11.76
CA TYR A 66 -18.35 6.23 13.08
C TYR A 66 -18.08 7.54 13.84
N PHE A 67 -17.51 8.55 13.17
CA PHE A 67 -17.12 9.81 13.81
C PHE A 67 -18.16 10.93 13.66
N GLY A 68 -19.01 10.86 12.64
CA GLY A 68 -19.98 11.89 12.30
C GLY A 68 -19.36 13.09 11.57
N VAL A 69 -20.18 13.74 10.72
CA VAL A 69 -19.82 14.95 9.96
C VAL A 69 -19.27 16.09 10.86
N PRO A 70 -19.87 16.40 12.03
CA PRO A 70 -19.48 17.59 12.79
C PRO A 70 -18.05 17.51 13.35
N VAL A 71 -17.63 16.33 13.80
CA VAL A 71 -16.28 16.09 14.34
C VAL A 71 -15.25 16.26 13.23
N ILE A 72 -15.47 15.60 12.08
CA ILE A 72 -14.57 15.68 10.92
C ILE A 72 -14.41 17.13 10.46
N PHE A 73 -15.50 17.90 10.41
CA PHE A 73 -15.45 19.28 9.94
C PHE A 73 -14.74 20.21 10.93
N ARG A 74 -14.90 19.97 12.24
CA ARG A 74 -14.17 20.69 13.29
C ARG A 74 -12.68 20.41 13.19
N ASP A 75 -12.29 19.15 13.06
CA ASP A 75 -10.89 18.74 12.97
C ASP A 75 -10.25 19.30 11.69
N TRP A 76 -10.95 19.26 10.55
CA TRP A 76 -10.49 19.88 9.30
C TRP A 76 -10.25 21.41 9.42
N LYS A 77 -11.08 22.11 10.19
CA LYS A 77 -10.88 23.53 10.48
C LYS A 77 -9.71 23.77 11.42
N ALA A 78 -9.48 22.88 12.39
CA ALA A 78 -8.38 22.96 13.34
C ALA A 78 -7.01 22.66 12.71
N VAL A 79 -6.95 21.89 11.62
CA VAL A 79 -5.70 21.60 10.92
C VAL A 79 -5.11 22.86 10.28
N SER A 80 -3.83 23.12 10.56
CA SER A 80 -3.06 24.26 10.02
C SER A 80 -2.96 24.21 8.49
N ARG A 81 -2.71 25.37 7.85
CA ARG A 81 -2.56 25.46 6.38
C ARG A 81 -1.44 24.55 5.84
N GLN A 82 -0.36 24.37 6.60
CA GLN A 82 0.72 23.44 6.27
C GLN A 82 0.26 21.98 6.41
N GLY A 83 -0.48 21.65 7.48
CA GLY A 83 -1.08 20.33 7.69
C GLY A 83 -2.00 19.89 6.55
N LYS A 84 -2.78 20.82 5.98
CA LYS A 84 -3.62 20.56 4.80
C LYS A 84 -2.78 20.19 3.57
N GLY A 85 -1.63 20.87 3.37
CA GLY A 85 -0.68 20.52 2.32
C GLY A 85 -0.10 19.11 2.49
N TYR A 86 0.29 18.74 3.71
CA TYR A 86 0.76 17.39 4.01
C TYR A 86 -0.32 16.33 3.76
N LEU A 87 -1.57 16.58 4.16
CA LEU A 87 -2.70 15.67 3.91
C LEU A 87 -2.99 15.50 2.42
N PHE A 88 -2.88 16.58 1.63
CA PHE A 88 -3.08 16.52 0.19
C PHE A 88 -2.04 15.61 -0.49
N ILE A 89 -0.75 15.79 -0.17
CA ILE A 89 0.32 14.93 -0.68
C ILE A 89 0.12 13.48 -0.24
N ALA A 90 -0.25 13.26 1.03
CA ALA A 90 -0.53 11.92 1.55
C ALA A 90 -1.67 11.25 0.79
N SER A 91 -2.72 12.00 0.42
CA SER A 91 -3.85 11.50 -0.36
C SER A 91 -3.43 11.08 -1.77
N ILE A 92 -2.57 11.86 -2.44
CA ILE A 92 -2.03 11.50 -3.76
C ILE A 92 -1.23 10.20 -3.68
N LEU A 93 -0.34 10.08 -2.70
CA LEU A 93 0.47 8.88 -2.51
C LEU A 93 -0.39 7.66 -2.17
N ALA A 94 -1.44 7.86 -1.36
CA ALA A 94 -2.39 6.82 -0.98
C ALA A 94 -3.21 6.28 -2.17
N ILE A 95 -3.45 7.10 -3.20
CA ILE A 95 -4.13 6.67 -4.43
C ILE A 95 -3.13 6.08 -5.44
N ALA A 96 -1.94 6.66 -5.55
CA ALA A 96 -0.92 6.26 -6.52
C ALA A 96 -0.45 4.81 -6.30
N TYR A 97 -0.22 4.41 -5.04
CA TYR A 97 0.21 3.05 -4.71
C TYR A 97 -0.77 1.98 -5.21
N PRO A 98 -2.04 1.95 -4.76
CA PRO A 98 -2.98 0.92 -5.19
C PRO A 98 -3.33 1.03 -6.68
N ALA A 99 -3.27 2.22 -7.29
CA ALA A 99 -3.44 2.36 -8.75
C ALA A 99 -2.35 1.62 -9.54
N MET A 100 -1.08 1.73 -9.13
CA MET A 100 0.01 1.00 -9.76
C MET A 100 -0.12 -0.51 -9.57
N ILE A 101 -0.49 -0.97 -8.36
CA ILE A 101 -0.68 -2.40 -8.09
C ILE A 101 -1.84 -2.98 -8.91
N LEU A 102 -2.97 -2.27 -9.00
CA LEU A 102 -4.10 -2.72 -9.82
C LEU A 102 -3.76 -2.74 -11.32
N THR A 103 -2.97 -1.77 -11.79
CA THR A 103 -2.45 -1.77 -13.18
C THR A 103 -1.45 -2.90 -13.43
N ALA A 104 -0.66 -3.29 -12.42
CA ALA A 104 0.20 -4.45 -12.51
C ALA A 104 -0.62 -5.74 -12.62
N LEU A 105 -1.72 -5.87 -11.87
CA LEU A 105 -2.57 -7.08 -11.90
C LEU A 105 -3.21 -7.34 -13.27
N THR A 106 -3.39 -6.31 -14.10
CA THR A 106 -3.88 -6.45 -15.49
C THR A 106 -2.79 -6.86 -16.48
N THR A 107 -1.51 -6.73 -16.12
CA THR A 107 -0.35 -6.95 -17.03
C THR A 107 0.57 -8.10 -16.59
N THR A 108 0.50 -8.55 -15.34
CA THR A 108 1.29 -9.68 -14.81
C THR A 108 0.45 -10.56 -13.86
N THR A 109 1.00 -11.70 -13.42
CA THR A 109 0.29 -12.64 -12.53
C THR A 109 0.20 -12.10 -11.09
N VAL A 110 -0.80 -12.54 -10.31
CA VAL A 110 -0.89 -12.16 -8.88
C VAL A 110 0.36 -12.64 -8.13
N THR A 111 0.88 -13.81 -8.48
CA THR A 111 2.13 -14.36 -7.93
C THR A 111 3.30 -13.41 -8.15
N ASN A 112 3.50 -12.91 -9.38
CA ASN A 112 4.56 -11.94 -9.67
C ASN A 112 4.36 -10.65 -8.88
N VAL A 113 3.14 -10.12 -8.80
CA VAL A 113 2.85 -8.91 -8.01
C VAL A 113 3.24 -9.12 -6.54
N VAL A 114 2.80 -10.21 -5.91
CA VAL A 114 3.09 -10.48 -4.50
C VAL A 114 4.58 -10.68 -4.23
N LEU A 115 5.28 -11.36 -5.14
CA LEU A 115 6.72 -11.57 -5.06
C LEU A 115 7.48 -10.25 -5.22
N VAL A 116 7.22 -9.50 -6.27
CA VAL A 116 7.92 -8.23 -6.56
C VAL A 116 7.61 -7.19 -5.47
N SER A 117 6.40 -7.17 -4.89
CA SER A 117 6.07 -6.31 -3.74
C SER A 117 6.93 -6.57 -2.50
N ARG A 118 7.67 -7.68 -2.42
CA ARG A 118 8.64 -7.86 -1.33
C ARG A 118 9.81 -6.86 -1.39
N PHE A 119 10.10 -6.29 -2.57
CA PHE A 119 11.09 -5.22 -2.71
C PHE A 119 10.65 -3.90 -2.05
N GLU A 120 9.37 -3.73 -1.71
CA GLU A 120 8.88 -2.54 -0.99
C GLU A 120 9.67 -2.31 0.31
N GLY A 121 9.98 -3.37 1.06
CA GLY A 121 10.80 -3.30 2.27
C GLY A 121 12.23 -2.78 1.99
N LEU A 122 12.81 -3.12 0.84
CA LEU A 122 14.10 -2.59 0.39
C LEU A 122 14.03 -1.11 0.08
N PHE A 123 13.00 -0.66 -0.65
CA PHE A 123 12.85 0.76 -0.94
C PHE A 123 12.64 1.59 0.32
N VAL A 124 11.85 1.09 1.29
CA VAL A 124 11.66 1.75 2.59
C VAL A 124 12.98 1.82 3.36
N LEU A 125 13.75 0.74 3.40
CA LEU A 125 15.04 0.69 4.08
C LEU A 125 16.03 1.67 3.44
N LEU A 126 16.15 1.66 2.11
CA LEU A 126 17.00 2.57 1.36
C LEU A 126 16.57 4.03 1.57
N ALA A 127 15.28 4.33 1.49
CA ALA A 127 14.75 5.68 1.73
C ALA A 127 15.02 6.14 3.17
N SER A 128 14.86 5.26 4.16
CA SER A 128 15.13 5.58 5.56
C SER A 128 16.62 5.84 5.79
N TYR A 129 17.51 5.05 5.19
CA TYR A 129 18.95 5.24 5.32
C TYR A 129 19.45 6.49 4.57
N PHE A 130 19.11 6.65 3.30
CA PHE A 130 19.65 7.72 2.45
C PHE A 130 18.93 9.06 2.62
N ILE A 131 17.59 9.05 2.74
CA ILE A 131 16.79 10.27 2.75
C ILE A 131 16.47 10.71 4.18
N ALA A 132 16.06 9.79 5.04
CA ALA A 132 15.77 10.10 6.45
C ALA A 132 17.04 10.13 7.33
N LYS A 133 18.19 9.66 6.81
CA LYS A 133 19.46 9.55 7.54
C LYS A 133 19.32 8.75 8.85
N GLU A 134 18.40 7.79 8.88
CA GLU A 134 18.19 6.92 10.03
C GLU A 134 19.27 5.85 10.12
N LYS A 135 19.65 5.48 11.35
CA LYS A 135 20.59 4.38 11.58
C LYS A 135 19.88 3.05 11.37
N VAL A 136 20.23 2.35 10.30
CA VAL A 136 19.70 1.01 9.98
C VAL A 136 20.65 -0.05 10.56
N ALA A 137 20.10 -1.01 11.31
CA ALA A 137 20.90 -2.06 11.92
C ALA A 137 21.44 -3.04 10.86
N ARG A 138 22.62 -3.63 11.12
CA ARG A 138 23.24 -4.62 10.21
C ARG A 138 22.32 -5.81 9.91
N ASN A 139 21.53 -6.23 10.90
CA ASN A 139 20.58 -7.34 10.76
C ASN A 139 19.42 -7.00 9.82
N GLN A 140 18.98 -5.73 9.79
CA GLN A 140 17.93 -5.28 8.87
C GLN A 140 18.44 -5.27 7.43
N TRP A 141 19.68 -4.82 7.21
CA TRP A 141 20.34 -4.93 5.92
C TRP A 141 20.43 -6.38 5.45
N LEU A 142 20.93 -7.28 6.31
CA LEU A 142 21.10 -8.68 5.94
C LEU A 142 19.76 -9.36 5.60
N GLY A 143 18.75 -9.22 6.48
CA GLY A 143 17.44 -9.83 6.25
C GLY A 143 16.80 -9.33 4.97
N ASN A 144 16.88 -8.03 4.71
CA ASN A 144 16.28 -7.45 3.54
C ASN A 144 17.05 -7.75 2.23
N SER A 145 18.38 -7.89 2.29
CA SER A 145 19.19 -8.38 1.17
C SER A 145 18.87 -9.84 0.82
N ILE A 146 18.66 -10.71 1.82
CA ILE A 146 18.27 -12.10 1.58
C ILE A 146 16.90 -12.18 0.90
N ILE A 147 15.93 -11.40 1.39
CA ILE A 147 14.59 -11.32 0.78
C ILE A 147 14.69 -10.84 -0.67
N ALA A 148 15.43 -9.76 -0.91
CA ALA A 148 15.63 -9.20 -2.25
C ALA A 148 16.27 -10.21 -3.22
N ALA A 149 17.29 -10.95 -2.77
CA ALA A 149 17.95 -11.97 -3.57
C ALA A 149 17.00 -13.14 -3.89
N GLY A 150 16.26 -13.63 -2.89
CA GLY A 150 15.29 -14.72 -3.08
C GLY A 150 14.20 -14.35 -4.08
N VAL A 151 13.66 -13.13 -3.98
CA VAL A 151 12.64 -12.63 -4.91
C VAL A 151 13.21 -12.48 -6.32
N ALA A 152 14.42 -11.93 -6.46
CA ALA A 152 15.08 -11.79 -7.76
C ALA A 152 15.24 -13.14 -8.46
N VAL A 153 15.68 -14.18 -7.73
CA VAL A 153 15.82 -15.54 -8.27
C VAL A 153 14.48 -16.08 -8.76
N VAL A 154 13.42 -16.01 -7.94
CA VAL A 154 12.11 -16.56 -8.30
C VAL A 154 11.51 -15.82 -9.50
N VAL A 155 11.57 -14.49 -9.51
CA VAL A 155 11.02 -13.67 -10.61
C VAL A 155 11.77 -13.94 -11.92
N LEU A 156 13.10 -14.01 -11.89
CA LEU A 156 13.90 -14.32 -13.09
C LEU A 156 13.64 -15.72 -13.63
N GLN A 157 13.45 -16.72 -12.75
CA GLN A 157 13.10 -18.08 -13.16
C GLN A 157 11.69 -18.13 -13.78
N GLN A 158 10.71 -17.47 -13.18
CA GLN A 158 9.33 -17.45 -13.68
C GLN A 158 9.19 -16.67 -15.01
N GLY A 159 9.96 -15.59 -15.18
CA GLY A 159 9.93 -14.75 -16.37
C GLY A 159 10.82 -15.21 -17.53
N MET A 160 11.47 -16.37 -17.45
CA MET A 160 12.54 -16.79 -18.38
C MET A 160 13.61 -15.70 -18.59
N GLY A 161 13.94 -14.96 -17.52
CA GLY A 161 14.88 -13.84 -17.56
C GLY A 161 14.31 -12.52 -18.10
N LYS A 162 13.00 -12.41 -18.39
CA LYS A 162 12.35 -11.17 -18.82
C LYS A 162 11.53 -10.54 -17.70
N VAL A 163 11.71 -9.24 -17.50
CA VAL A 163 10.91 -8.41 -16.60
C VAL A 163 9.67 -7.93 -17.35
N SER A 164 8.48 -8.16 -16.78
CA SER A 164 7.22 -7.68 -17.36
C SER A 164 7.03 -6.19 -17.07
N VAL A 165 6.26 -5.50 -17.93
CA VAL A 165 5.77 -4.14 -17.66
C VAL A 165 5.01 -4.08 -16.32
N GLY A 166 4.29 -5.15 -15.96
CA GLY A 166 3.62 -5.26 -14.67
C GLY A 166 4.58 -5.23 -13.49
N ASP A 167 5.75 -5.87 -13.62
CA ASP A 167 6.75 -5.89 -12.55
C ASP A 167 7.34 -4.48 -12.32
N LEU A 168 7.50 -3.69 -13.39
CA LEU A 168 7.90 -2.28 -13.29
C LEU A 168 6.86 -1.43 -12.56
N TYR A 169 5.56 -1.66 -12.79
CA TYR A 169 4.50 -0.99 -12.03
C TYR A 169 4.57 -1.34 -10.54
N VAL A 170 4.87 -2.59 -10.18
CA VAL A 170 5.00 -2.99 -8.77
C VAL A 170 6.25 -2.38 -8.12
N LEU A 171 7.37 -2.35 -8.83
CA LEU A 171 8.59 -1.68 -8.33
C LEU A 171 8.34 -0.18 -8.15
N GLY A 172 7.66 0.48 -9.10
CA GLY A 172 7.23 1.86 -8.99
C GLY A 172 6.31 2.09 -7.79
N ALA A 173 5.35 1.18 -7.56
CA ALA A 173 4.48 1.22 -6.38
C ALA A 173 5.31 1.16 -5.09
N GLY A 174 6.35 0.34 -5.03
CA GLY A 174 7.23 0.28 -3.87
C GLY A 174 8.01 1.57 -3.59
N VAL A 175 8.39 2.32 -4.63
CA VAL A 175 8.98 3.65 -4.46
C VAL A 175 7.94 4.64 -3.91
N VAL A 176 6.71 4.62 -4.44
CA VAL A 176 5.59 5.43 -3.92
C VAL A 176 5.29 5.09 -2.47
N HIS A 177 5.32 3.80 -2.11
CA HIS A 177 5.13 3.34 -0.74
C HIS A 177 6.23 3.86 0.19
N ALA A 178 7.50 3.78 -0.22
CA ALA A 178 8.61 4.31 0.54
C ALA A 178 8.49 5.83 0.76
N ALA A 179 8.06 6.57 -0.27
CA ALA A 179 7.77 8.00 -0.16
C ALA A 179 6.62 8.28 0.82
N ALA A 180 5.54 7.49 0.78
CA ALA A 180 4.41 7.61 1.70
C ALA A 180 4.81 7.36 3.16
N VAL A 181 5.64 6.34 3.42
CA VAL A 181 6.19 6.05 4.75
C VAL A 181 7.03 7.21 5.25
N LEU A 182 7.94 7.74 4.42
CA LEU A 182 8.80 8.85 4.80
C LEU A 182 8.01 10.15 5.06
N HIS A 183 7.01 10.42 4.22
CA HIS A 183 6.10 11.54 4.39
C HIS A 183 5.33 11.44 5.71
N SER A 184 4.76 10.26 5.98
CA SER A 184 4.02 9.99 7.23
C SER A 184 4.90 10.18 8.47
N LYS A 185 6.16 9.71 8.43
CA LYS A 185 7.14 9.93 9.51
C LYS A 185 7.38 11.42 9.76
N ARG A 186 7.54 12.23 8.70
CA ARG A 186 7.73 13.68 8.83
C ARG A 186 6.50 14.39 9.37
N THR A 187 5.30 14.00 8.93
CA THR A 187 4.04 14.57 9.43
C THR A 187 3.85 14.27 10.92
N LEU A 188 4.11 13.02 11.35
CA LEU A 188 4.06 12.65 12.77
C LEU A 188 5.06 13.47 13.58
N ALA A 189 6.31 13.55 13.15
CA ALA A 189 7.34 14.34 13.84
C ALA A 189 6.98 15.84 13.96
N ALA A 190 6.33 16.41 12.95
CA ALA A 190 5.86 17.80 12.99
C ALA A 190 4.68 17.99 13.97
N CYS A 191 3.82 16.99 14.12
CA CYS A 191 2.69 17.04 15.07
C CYS A 191 3.11 16.82 16.52
N THR A 192 4.15 16.04 16.81
CA THR A 192 4.64 15.83 18.19
C THR A 192 5.45 17.01 18.74
N LEU A 193 5.80 17.99 17.91
CA LEU A 193 6.53 19.21 18.29
C LEU A 193 5.61 20.41 18.58
N LEU A 194 4.29 20.20 18.60
CA LEU A 194 3.26 21.14 19.07
C LEU A 194 2.70 20.65 20.42
#